data_AF-A0A5B7GY18-F1
#
_entry.id   AF-A0A5B7GY18-F1
#
_cell.length_a   1.000
_cell.length_b   1.000
_cell.length_c   1.000
_cell.angle_alpha   90.00
_cell.angle_beta   90.00
_cell.angle_gamma   90.00
#
_symmetry.space_group_name_H-M   'P 1'
#
loop_
_entity.id
_entity.type
_entity.pdbx_description
1 polymer ?
#
loop_
_entity_poly.entity_id
_entity_poly.type
_entity_poly.pdbx_seq_one_letter_code
_entity_poly.pdbx_strand_id
1 'polypeptide(L)'
;MVSASKGSRVGSRRPEETSNANRGKERHGINTETQFTFVFASFWTIKATKKVTNHFTLYFHWHAPHHLILFLQMSPRPPPQSCDTFVVLSDLTKGGHVVFGKNSDRPQHEVQEIIYCAAADHDAGSKVQCTYIEVEQVEHTHAVILSKPSWMWGAEMGANEHGVCVGNEAVWTKLLDDSDQEERLLGMDMVRLALERSTSAVNAVEVLTGLLEGHGQGGACSEDEPDMCYHNSFIIADATEAWVLETAGQYWAAEHIKSESVTIYLM
;
A
#
# COMPACT_ATOMS: atom_id res chain seq x y z
N MET A 1 7.17 19.20 4.17
CA MET A 1 8.27 19.42 5.14
C MET A 1 8.54 18.05 5.75
N VAL A 2 9.57 17.36 5.25
CA VAL A 2 9.89 15.99 5.64
C VAL A 2 10.40 16.01 7.08
N SER A 3 9.72 15.34 8.00
CA SER A 3 10.22 15.09 9.35
C SER A 3 10.75 13.66 9.37
N ALA A 4 12.06 13.51 9.32
CA ALA A 4 12.70 12.25 9.71
C ALA A 4 12.70 12.22 11.24
N SER A 5 11.91 11.31 11.83
CA SER A 5 11.81 11.20 13.29
C SER A 5 12.55 9.96 13.78
N LYS A 6 13.33 10.13 14.86
CA LYS A 6 13.56 9.07 15.85
C LYS A 6 12.67 9.43 17.03
N GLY A 7 11.76 8.54 17.42
CA GLY A 7 10.62 8.83 18.29
C GLY A 7 10.92 9.66 19.55
N SER A 8 10.01 10.59 19.87
CA SER A 8 9.90 11.18 21.21
C SER A 8 8.43 11.46 21.58
N ARG A 9 7.99 10.90 22.72
CA ARG A 9 6.62 11.00 23.26
C ARG A 9 6.31 12.42 23.77
N VAL A 10 5.14 12.94 23.42
CA VAL A 10 4.60 14.20 23.99
C VAL A 10 3.69 13.90 25.18
N GLY A 11 4.03 14.51 26.31
CA GLY A 11 3.36 14.35 27.60
C GLY A 11 1.97 14.98 27.69
N SER A 12 1.10 14.30 28.43
CA SER A 12 -0.26 14.69 28.77
C SER A 12 -0.32 15.97 29.62
N ARG A 13 -1.21 16.89 29.28
CA ARG A 13 -1.75 17.90 30.22
C ARG A 13 -3.28 17.81 30.23
N ARG A 14 -3.84 17.64 31.44
CA ARG A 14 -5.27 17.80 31.76
C ARG A 14 -5.70 19.26 31.59
N PRO A 15 -7.00 19.50 31.43
CA PRO A 15 -7.69 20.28 32.45
C PRO A 15 -9.05 19.72 32.90
N GLU A 16 -9.37 19.98 34.17
CA GLU A 16 -10.72 20.06 34.77
C GLU A 16 -11.56 21.13 34.00
N GLU A 17 -12.89 21.17 33.92
CA GLU A 17 -13.89 21.06 34.98
C GLU A 17 -15.32 21.20 34.36
N THR A 18 -16.33 20.77 35.14
CA THR A 18 -17.75 21.19 35.15
C THR A 18 -18.82 20.65 34.18
N SER A 19 -19.87 20.18 34.85
CA SER A 19 -21.22 19.78 34.45
C SER A 19 -22.11 20.91 33.92
N ASN A 20 -23.03 20.62 32.99
CA ASN A 20 -24.47 20.76 33.23
C ASN A 20 -25.34 20.11 32.13
N ALA A 21 -26.57 19.79 32.51
CA ALA A 21 -27.51 18.94 31.80
C ALA A 21 -28.40 19.64 30.74
N ASN A 22 -28.96 18.78 29.88
CA ASN A 22 -30.35 18.79 29.38
C ASN A 22 -30.70 19.61 28.12
N ARG A 23 -31.02 18.93 27.01
CA ARG A 23 -32.37 18.85 26.37
C ARG A 23 -32.26 18.35 24.92
N GLY A 24 -33.25 17.55 24.54
CA GLY A 24 -33.23 16.73 23.34
C GLY A 24 -33.39 17.47 22.02
N LYS A 25 -33.10 16.73 20.96
CA LYS A 25 -33.70 16.86 19.62
C LYS A 25 -33.43 15.56 18.86
N GLU A 26 -34.49 14.80 18.63
CA GLU A 26 -34.54 13.75 17.62
C GLU A 26 -34.06 14.33 16.28
N ARG A 27 -33.10 13.67 15.64
CA ARG A 27 -32.77 13.89 14.23
C ARG A 27 -32.71 12.54 13.54
N HIS A 28 -33.48 12.46 12.46
CA HIS A 28 -33.55 11.32 11.57
C HIS A 28 -32.15 10.97 11.07
N GLY A 29 -31.72 9.74 11.38
CA GLY A 29 -30.49 9.16 10.84
C GLY A 29 -30.67 8.93 9.34
N ILE A 30 -29.98 9.73 8.54
CA ILE A 30 -29.69 9.38 7.15
C ILE A 30 -28.63 8.30 7.25
N ASN A 31 -29.00 7.07 6.92
CA ASN A 31 -28.07 5.96 6.79
C ASN A 31 -27.22 6.23 5.55
N THR A 32 -26.06 6.86 5.72
CA THR A 32 -25.03 6.91 4.68
C THR A 32 -24.26 5.59 4.74
N GLU A 33 -24.79 4.56 4.09
CA GLU A 33 -23.97 3.42 3.71
C GLU A 33 -22.86 3.93 2.79
N THR A 34 -21.63 3.95 3.30
CA THR A 34 -20.42 4.18 2.49
C THR A 34 -20.28 2.98 1.56
N GLN A 35 -20.83 3.07 0.36
CA GLN A 35 -20.64 2.07 -0.69
C GLN A 35 -19.22 2.21 -1.25
N PHE A 36 -18.33 1.28 -0.88
CA PHE A 36 -17.07 1.09 -1.57
C PHE A 36 -17.34 0.48 -2.95
N THR A 37 -16.96 1.20 -4.00
CA THR A 37 -16.86 0.61 -5.34
C THR A 37 -15.44 0.09 -5.52
N PHE A 38 -15.25 -1.22 -5.35
CA PHE A 38 -14.01 -1.88 -5.76
C PHE A 38 -13.98 -1.94 -7.29
N VAL A 39 -13.18 -1.06 -7.91
CA VAL A 39 -12.91 -1.13 -9.35
C VAL A 39 -11.66 -1.97 -9.55
N PHE A 40 -11.83 -3.27 -9.81
CA PHE A 40 -10.77 -4.09 -10.38
C PHE A 40 -10.62 -3.71 -11.85
N ALA A 41 -9.71 -2.78 -12.13
CA ALA A 41 -9.34 -2.43 -13.48
C ALA A 41 -8.13 -3.24 -13.92
N SER A 42 -8.34 -4.48 -14.38
CA SER A 42 -7.41 -5.07 -15.35
C SER A 42 -7.68 -4.42 -16.71
N PHE A 43 -7.13 -3.23 -16.95
CA PHE A 43 -7.30 -2.54 -18.23
C PHE A 43 -5.98 -2.07 -18.84
N TRP A 44 -5.86 -2.43 -20.12
CA TRP A 44 -4.95 -1.88 -21.10
C TRP A 44 -4.78 -0.37 -20.96
N THR A 45 -3.55 0.03 -20.62
CA THR A 45 -2.87 1.30 -20.92
C THR A 45 -3.78 2.52 -21.13
N ILE A 46 -3.99 3.30 -20.06
CA ILE A 46 -4.35 4.71 -20.19
C ILE A 46 -3.10 5.47 -20.67
N LYS A 47 -3.11 5.95 -21.92
CA LYS A 47 -2.03 6.81 -22.45
C LYS A 47 -2.05 8.17 -21.75
N ALA A 48 -1.22 8.34 -20.72
CA ALA A 48 -0.74 9.65 -20.32
C ALA A 48 0.41 10.05 -21.26
N THR A 49 0.19 11.09 -22.07
CA THR A 49 1.22 11.64 -22.97
C THR A 49 2.26 12.41 -22.18
N LYS A 50 3.38 11.77 -21.81
CA LYS A 50 4.65 12.45 -21.57
C LYS A 50 5.65 12.02 -22.64
N LYS A 51 6.20 13.02 -23.33
CA LYS A 51 7.11 12.90 -24.46
C LYS A 51 8.48 12.42 -23.95
N VAL A 52 8.71 11.11 -23.98
CA VAL A 52 10.03 10.51 -23.72
C VAL A 52 10.75 10.36 -25.07
N THR A 53 11.79 11.14 -25.28
CA THR A 53 12.69 11.04 -26.44
C THR A 53 13.67 9.89 -26.22
N ASN A 54 13.49 8.76 -26.90
CA ASN A 54 14.49 7.71 -27.00
C ASN A 54 14.95 7.55 -28.46
N HIS A 55 16.26 7.30 -28.62
CA HIS A 55 16.96 7.17 -29.90
C HIS A 55 16.38 6.04 -30.77
N PHE A 56 16.13 6.34 -32.05
CA PHE A 56 15.69 5.38 -33.07
C PHE A 56 16.85 5.06 -34.02
N THR A 57 17.05 3.78 -34.35
CA THR A 57 17.90 3.36 -35.47
C THR A 57 17.01 2.99 -36.64
N LEU A 58 17.10 3.75 -37.75
CA LEU A 58 16.42 3.45 -39.00
C LEU A 58 17.30 2.55 -39.88
N TYR A 59 16.72 1.47 -40.42
CA TYR A 59 17.29 0.75 -41.56
C TYR A 59 16.57 1.19 -42.83
N PHE A 60 17.33 1.64 -43.83
CA PHE A 60 16.81 1.95 -45.16
C PHE A 60 17.13 0.79 -46.11
N HIS A 61 16.12 0.28 -46.83
CA HIS A 61 16.33 -0.51 -48.03
C HIS A 61 15.75 0.24 -49.22
N TRP A 62 16.59 0.51 -50.21
CA TRP A 62 16.24 1.29 -51.39
C TRP A 62 15.73 0.37 -52.50
N HIS A 63 14.44 0.45 -52.83
CA HIS A 63 13.93 -0.02 -54.11
C HIS A 63 12.99 1.03 -54.69
N ALA A 64 13.28 1.45 -55.92
CA ALA A 64 12.45 2.37 -56.69
C ALA A 64 11.69 1.61 -57.80
N PRO A 65 10.57 2.16 -58.34
CA PRO A 65 9.90 3.39 -57.92
C PRO A 65 8.45 3.15 -57.45
N HIS A 66 8.03 4.01 -56.52
CA HIS A 66 6.68 4.19 -55.98
C HIS A 66 6.28 3.29 -54.79
N HIS A 67 6.00 3.97 -53.66
CA HIS A 67 5.55 3.49 -52.35
C HIS A 67 6.66 3.07 -51.35
N LEU A 68 7.04 4.00 -50.47
CA LEU A 68 7.77 3.71 -49.23
C LEU A 68 6.79 3.12 -48.22
N ILE A 69 6.79 1.80 -48.04
CA ILE A 69 6.04 1.14 -46.97
C ILE A 69 6.96 1.05 -45.75
N LEU A 70 6.64 1.83 -44.71
CA LEU A 70 7.36 1.82 -43.44
C LEU A 70 6.87 0.64 -42.59
N PHE A 71 7.63 -0.45 -42.52
CA PHE A 71 7.38 -1.49 -41.51
C PHE A 71 8.07 -1.08 -40.21
N LEU A 72 7.30 -0.49 -39.29
CA LEU A 72 7.69 -0.37 -37.88
C LEU A 72 7.54 -1.76 -37.25
N GLN A 73 8.60 -2.56 -37.30
CA GLN A 73 8.69 -3.75 -36.48
C GLN A 73 8.95 -3.28 -35.04
N MET A 74 7.88 -3.11 -34.27
CA MET A 74 7.98 -2.99 -32.82
C MET A 74 8.48 -4.33 -32.32
N SER A 75 9.73 -4.41 -31.85
CA SER A 75 10.14 -5.52 -31.00
C SER A 75 9.08 -5.63 -29.89
N PRO A 76 8.54 -6.83 -29.59
CA PRO A 76 7.65 -6.98 -28.45
C PRO A 76 8.40 -6.44 -27.24
N ARG A 77 7.91 -5.35 -26.67
CA ARG A 77 8.46 -4.88 -25.40
C ARG A 77 8.19 -6.00 -24.40
N PRO A 78 9.18 -6.37 -23.57
CA PRO A 78 8.87 -7.23 -22.44
C PRO A 78 7.69 -6.60 -21.67
N PRO A 79 6.77 -7.42 -21.13
CA PRO A 79 5.71 -6.90 -20.30
C PRO A 79 6.34 -6.03 -19.18
N PRO A 80 5.72 -4.90 -18.81
CA PRO A 80 6.22 -4.10 -17.71
C PRO A 80 6.32 -4.98 -16.45
N GLN A 81 7.50 -4.97 -15.81
CA GLN A 81 7.75 -5.57 -14.51
C GLN A 81 7.86 -4.40 -13.54
N SER A 82 6.71 -3.93 -13.07
CA SER A 82 6.64 -2.86 -12.08
C SER A 82 5.41 -3.04 -11.23
N CYS A 83 5.63 -2.93 -9.93
CA CYS A 83 4.60 -2.68 -8.94
C CYS A 83 4.18 -1.21 -9.05
N ASP A 84 2.88 -0.96 -9.26
CA ASP A 84 2.32 0.39 -9.39
C ASP A 84 1.20 0.57 -8.38
N THR A 85 1.32 1.56 -7.49
CA THR A 85 0.23 1.95 -6.58
C THR A 85 -0.14 3.42 -6.79
N PHE A 86 -1.44 3.67 -6.88
CA PHE A 86 -1.98 5.02 -7.03
C PHE A 86 -3.15 5.29 -6.09
N VAL A 87 -3.27 6.56 -5.74
CA VAL A 87 -4.44 7.09 -5.04
C VAL A 87 -4.91 8.37 -5.72
N VAL A 88 -6.22 8.46 -5.94
CA VAL A 88 -6.89 9.67 -6.42
C VAL A 88 -7.83 10.14 -5.33
N LEU A 89 -7.60 11.35 -4.82
CA LEU A 89 -8.42 11.94 -3.77
C LEU A 89 -9.78 12.41 -4.30
N SER A 90 -10.72 12.56 -3.37
CA SER A 90 -12.13 12.84 -3.65
C SER A 90 -12.37 14.13 -4.45
N ASP A 91 -11.54 15.14 -4.28
CA ASP A 91 -11.60 16.40 -5.02
C ASP A 91 -11.29 16.25 -6.52
N LEU A 92 -10.62 15.17 -6.92
CA LEU A 92 -10.26 14.86 -8.30
C LEU A 92 -11.17 13.81 -8.96
N THR A 93 -12.10 13.20 -8.22
CA THR A 93 -13.01 12.21 -8.79
C THR A 93 -14.42 12.79 -8.98
N LYS A 94 -15.07 12.43 -10.08
CA LYS A 94 -16.42 12.92 -10.41
C LYS A 94 -17.46 12.61 -9.33
N GLY A 95 -17.24 11.57 -8.52
CA GLY A 95 -18.14 11.13 -7.46
C GLY A 95 -17.77 11.63 -6.06
N GLY A 96 -16.66 12.34 -5.86
CA GLY A 96 -16.22 12.71 -4.52
C GLY A 96 -15.72 11.52 -3.70
N HIS A 97 -15.21 10.47 -4.36
CA HIS A 97 -14.70 9.26 -3.72
C HIS A 97 -13.19 9.18 -3.83
N VAL A 98 -12.54 8.58 -2.84
CA VAL A 98 -11.13 8.19 -2.96
C VAL A 98 -11.05 6.90 -3.77
N VAL A 99 -10.14 6.86 -4.75
CA VAL A 99 -9.87 5.66 -5.55
C VAL A 99 -8.46 5.20 -5.24
N PHE A 100 -8.34 3.97 -4.74
CA PHE A 100 -7.08 3.28 -4.51
C PHE A 100 -6.93 2.16 -5.53
N GLY A 101 -5.73 2.03 -6.11
CA GLY A 101 -5.41 0.89 -6.97
C GLY A 101 -3.96 0.50 -6.83
N LYS A 102 -3.70 -0.80 -6.79
CA LYS A 102 -2.36 -1.38 -6.83
C LYS A 102 -2.31 -2.49 -7.87
N ASN A 103 -1.27 -2.47 -8.68
CA ASN A 103 -0.83 -3.59 -9.49
C ASN A 103 0.37 -4.24 -8.80
N SER A 104 0.38 -5.56 -8.83
CA SER A 104 1.41 -6.40 -8.24
C SER A 104 2.27 -6.99 -9.36
N ASP A 105 3.59 -6.95 -9.21
CA ASP A 105 4.58 -7.48 -10.16
C ASP A 105 5.07 -8.88 -9.79
N ARG A 106 4.29 -9.59 -8.96
CA ARG A 106 4.64 -10.91 -8.47
C ARG A 106 4.79 -11.93 -9.61
N PRO A 107 5.59 -13.00 -9.38
CA PRO A 107 5.86 -13.99 -10.42
C PRO A 107 4.59 -14.57 -11.04
N GLN A 108 4.62 -14.83 -12.35
CA GLN A 108 3.46 -15.32 -13.12
C GLN A 108 2.84 -16.61 -12.56
N HIS A 109 3.64 -17.44 -11.91
CA HIS A 109 3.21 -18.73 -11.37
C HIS A 109 2.81 -18.67 -9.89
N GLU A 110 2.99 -17.52 -9.24
CA GLU A 110 2.58 -17.32 -7.86
C GLU A 110 1.06 -17.14 -7.79
N VAL A 111 0.39 -17.93 -6.94
CA VAL A 111 -1.06 -17.83 -6.78
C VAL A 111 -1.39 -16.61 -5.95
N GLN A 112 -2.26 -15.75 -6.48
CA GLN A 112 -2.81 -14.59 -5.81
C GLN A 112 -4.24 -14.88 -5.33
N GLU A 113 -4.43 -14.85 -4.01
CA GLU A 113 -5.71 -15.13 -3.36
C GLU A 113 -6.40 -13.81 -2.97
N ILE A 114 -7.72 -13.76 -3.19
CA ILE A 114 -8.59 -12.75 -2.59
C ILE A 114 -9.32 -13.40 -1.41
N ILE A 115 -9.01 -12.96 -0.20
CA ILE A 115 -9.60 -13.53 1.02
C ILE A 115 -10.33 -12.47 1.83
N TYR A 116 -11.38 -12.90 2.52
CA TYR A 116 -12.07 -12.11 3.53
C TYR A 116 -11.79 -12.70 4.91
N CYS A 117 -11.34 -11.86 5.84
CA CYS A 117 -11.19 -12.21 7.25
C CYS A 117 -12.18 -11.39 8.07
N ALA A 118 -13.04 -12.07 8.83
CA ALA A 118 -14.01 -11.39 9.69
C ALA A 118 -13.30 -10.73 10.89
N ALA A 119 -13.94 -9.70 11.45
CA ALA A 119 -13.51 -9.11 12.71
C ALA A 119 -13.56 -10.16 13.83
N ALA A 120 -12.63 -10.06 14.78
CA ALA A 120 -12.48 -11.04 15.85
C ALA A 120 -11.92 -10.41 17.11
N ASP A 121 -12.34 -10.94 18.25
CA ASP A 121 -11.75 -10.66 19.56
C ASP A 121 -10.73 -11.74 19.92
N HIS A 122 -9.65 -11.36 20.58
CA HIS A 122 -8.54 -12.23 20.95
C HIS A 122 -8.23 -12.13 22.44
N ASP A 123 -7.74 -13.22 23.03
CA ASP A 123 -7.35 -13.24 24.43
C ASP A 123 -6.21 -12.24 24.73
N ALA A 124 -6.28 -11.58 25.89
CA ALA A 124 -5.25 -10.64 26.32
C ALA A 124 -3.87 -11.31 26.42
N GLY A 125 -2.86 -10.72 25.77
CA GLY A 125 -1.50 -11.25 25.73
C GLY A 125 -1.31 -12.45 24.79
N SER A 126 -2.29 -12.75 23.95
CA SER A 126 -2.13 -13.70 22.84
C SER A 126 -1.17 -13.17 21.77
N LYS A 127 -0.71 -14.08 20.92
CA LYS A 127 0.18 -13.79 19.79
C LYS A 127 -0.43 -14.25 18.49
N VAL A 128 0.06 -13.69 17.39
CA VAL A 128 -0.26 -14.12 16.04
C VAL A 128 1.01 -14.49 15.29
N GLN A 129 1.01 -15.68 14.70
CA GLN A 129 2.05 -16.11 13.77
C GLN A 129 1.84 -15.40 12.43
N CYS A 130 2.81 -14.57 12.06
CA CYS A 130 2.92 -13.95 10.73
C CYS A 130 3.69 -14.89 9.78
N THR A 131 4.25 -14.37 8.69
CA THR A 131 4.94 -15.21 7.70
C THR A 131 6.15 -15.93 8.31
N TYR A 132 7.01 -15.21 9.03
CA TYR A 132 8.20 -15.81 9.66
C TYR A 132 8.16 -15.77 11.19
N ILE A 133 7.67 -14.67 11.78
CA ILE A 133 7.76 -14.46 13.23
C ILE A 133 6.38 -14.35 13.89
N GLU A 134 6.34 -14.58 15.21
CA GLU A 134 5.19 -14.24 16.04
C GLU A 134 5.28 -12.80 16.56
N VAL A 135 4.15 -12.10 16.56
CA VAL A 135 4.01 -10.77 17.18
C VAL A 135 2.86 -10.74 18.18
N GLU A 136 2.89 -9.76 19.08
CA GLU A 136 1.80 -9.54 20.03
C GLU A 136 0.50 -9.25 19.28
N GLN A 137 -0.58 -9.91 19.69
CA GLN A 137 -1.91 -9.71 19.13
C GLN A 137 -2.66 -8.59 19.87
N VAL A 138 -3.51 -7.88 19.14
CA VAL A 138 -4.42 -6.88 19.73
C VAL A 138 -5.72 -7.56 20.19
N GLU A 139 -6.38 -6.99 21.19
CA GLU A 139 -7.63 -7.57 21.72
C GLU A 139 -8.75 -7.65 20.67
N HIS A 140 -8.76 -6.76 19.68
CA HIS A 140 -9.75 -6.74 18.61
C HIS A 140 -9.10 -6.47 17.25
N THR A 141 -9.42 -7.30 16.27
CA THR A 141 -9.04 -7.10 14.86
C THR A 141 -10.26 -6.76 14.03
N HIS A 142 -10.12 -5.79 13.14
CA HIS A 142 -11.14 -5.37 12.19
C HIS A 142 -11.30 -6.36 11.03
N ALA A 143 -12.49 -6.39 10.45
CA ALA A 143 -12.73 -7.20 9.26
C ALA A 143 -11.98 -6.63 8.05
N VAL A 144 -11.37 -7.50 7.24
CA VAL A 144 -10.53 -7.13 6.10
C VAL A 144 -10.83 -7.96 4.86
N ILE A 145 -10.67 -7.35 3.69
CA ILE A 145 -10.50 -8.04 2.41
C ILE A 145 -9.07 -7.84 1.93
N LEU A 146 -8.40 -8.92 1.55
CA LEU A 146 -6.97 -8.93 1.25
C LEU A 146 -6.71 -9.52 -0.14
N SER A 147 -5.69 -9.01 -0.82
CA SER A 147 -5.02 -9.66 -1.96
C SER A 147 -3.63 -10.11 -1.51
N LYS A 148 -3.35 -11.40 -1.58
CA LYS A 148 -2.10 -11.98 -1.07
C LYS A 148 -1.53 -13.10 -1.94
N PRO A 149 -0.19 -13.26 -1.99
CA PRO A 149 0.43 -14.52 -2.39
C PRO A 149 -0.02 -15.67 -1.51
N SER A 150 -0.25 -16.86 -2.08
CA SER A 150 -0.79 -18.01 -1.34
C SER A 150 0.12 -18.53 -0.22
N TRP A 151 1.44 -18.42 -0.37
CA TRP A 151 2.43 -19.00 0.53
C TRP A 151 2.65 -18.20 1.83
N MET A 152 2.34 -16.91 1.84
CA MET A 152 2.59 -16.03 2.99
C MET A 152 1.33 -15.78 3.82
N TRP A 153 1.51 -15.28 5.05
CA TRP A 153 0.40 -14.91 5.93
C TRP A 153 -0.13 -13.50 5.66
N GLY A 154 0.77 -12.57 5.31
CA GLY A 154 0.48 -11.18 5.01
C GLY A 154 -0.28 -10.96 3.68
N ALA A 155 -0.35 -9.71 3.25
CA ALA A 155 -1.02 -9.29 2.02
C ALA A 155 -0.27 -8.16 1.32
N GLU A 156 -0.35 -8.09 0.00
CA GLU A 156 0.23 -6.99 -0.78
C GLU A 156 -0.66 -5.74 -0.78
N MET A 157 -1.97 -5.95 -0.65
CA MET A 157 -2.95 -4.90 -0.49
C MET A 157 -4.23 -5.40 0.16
N GLY A 158 -5.02 -4.48 0.66
CA GLY A 158 -6.37 -4.78 1.10
C GLY A 158 -7.13 -3.53 1.55
N ALA A 159 -8.34 -3.77 2.05
CA ALA A 159 -9.18 -2.77 2.67
C ALA A 159 -9.85 -3.35 3.92
N ASN A 160 -10.13 -2.51 4.91
CA ASN A 160 -10.84 -2.90 6.13
C ASN A 160 -12.27 -2.34 6.22
N GLU A 161 -13.03 -2.76 7.22
CA GLU A 161 -14.41 -2.32 7.45
C GLU A 161 -14.57 -0.83 7.76
N HIS A 162 -13.49 -0.13 8.14
CA HIS A 162 -13.46 1.31 8.36
C HIS A 162 -13.13 2.11 7.11
N GLY A 163 -12.88 1.42 5.98
CA GLY A 163 -12.54 2.05 4.72
C GLY A 163 -11.07 2.44 4.57
N VAL A 164 -10.20 1.91 5.42
CA VAL A 164 -8.75 2.07 5.27
C VAL A 164 -8.27 1.09 4.20
N CYS A 165 -7.52 1.59 3.23
CA CYS A 165 -6.81 0.84 2.21
C CYS A 165 -5.31 0.97 2.43
N VAL A 166 -4.58 -0.13 2.29
CA VAL A 166 -3.11 -0.15 2.36
C VAL A 166 -2.59 -1.05 1.23
N GLY A 167 -1.52 -0.63 0.57
CA GLY A 167 -0.74 -1.48 -0.31
C GLY A 167 0.75 -1.15 -0.19
N ASN A 168 1.60 -2.18 -0.25
CA ASN A 168 3.05 -2.01 -0.19
C ASN A 168 3.73 -2.17 -1.55
N GLU A 169 4.93 -1.60 -1.65
CA GLU A 169 5.83 -1.73 -2.80
C GLU A 169 7.26 -2.00 -2.33
N ALA A 170 8.01 -2.74 -3.15
CA ALA A 170 9.43 -2.99 -2.93
C ALA A 170 10.27 -1.74 -3.22
N VAL A 171 11.14 -1.35 -2.30
CA VAL A 171 12.13 -0.28 -2.51
C VAL A 171 13.55 -0.76 -2.21
N TRP A 172 14.47 -0.46 -3.13
CA TRP A 172 15.88 -0.81 -3.02
C TRP A 172 16.67 0.37 -2.46
N THR A 173 16.91 0.33 -1.15
CA THR A 173 17.58 1.42 -0.44
C THR A 173 19.09 1.20 -0.36
N LYS A 174 19.84 2.28 -0.07
CA LYS A 174 21.29 2.20 0.19
C LYS A 174 21.62 1.60 1.57
N LEU A 175 20.61 1.32 2.38
CA LEU A 175 20.76 0.73 3.71
C LEU A 175 20.49 -0.77 3.71
N LEU A 176 20.19 -1.36 2.54
CA LEU A 176 20.09 -2.81 2.43
C LEU A 176 21.44 -3.47 2.70
N ASP A 177 21.46 -4.44 3.61
CA ASP A 177 22.64 -5.24 3.93
C ASP A 177 22.28 -6.69 4.29
N ASP A 178 23.29 -7.52 4.57
CA ASP A 178 23.11 -8.95 4.85
C ASP A 178 22.19 -9.23 6.06
N SER A 179 21.99 -8.27 6.96
CA SER A 179 21.08 -8.42 8.10
C SER A 179 19.61 -8.36 7.70
N ASP A 180 19.27 -7.84 6.52
CA ASP A 180 17.89 -7.85 6.00
C ASP A 180 17.42 -9.26 5.61
N GLN A 181 18.33 -10.25 5.54
CA GLN A 181 17.99 -11.67 5.40
C GLN A 181 17.44 -12.27 6.71
N GLU A 182 17.64 -11.62 7.85
CA GLU A 182 17.10 -12.08 9.12
C GLU A 182 15.56 -12.05 9.08
N GLU A 183 14.95 -13.18 9.41
CA GLU A 183 13.50 -13.32 9.49
C GLU A 183 12.89 -12.31 10.48
N ARG A 184 12.11 -11.38 9.95
CA ARG A 184 11.37 -10.34 10.67
C ARG A 184 9.97 -10.24 10.08
N LEU A 185 9.26 -9.15 10.35
CA LEU A 185 8.03 -8.87 9.60
C LEU A 185 8.39 -8.57 8.14
N LEU A 186 7.68 -9.21 7.22
CA LEU A 186 7.65 -8.75 5.84
C LEU A 186 6.76 -7.50 5.73
N GLY A 187 7.00 -6.66 4.72
CA GLY A 187 6.10 -5.54 4.44
C GLY A 187 4.66 -5.99 4.22
N MET A 188 4.47 -7.15 3.61
CA MET A 188 3.15 -7.75 3.41
C MET A 188 2.48 -8.16 4.74
N ASP A 189 3.25 -8.62 5.73
CA ASP A 189 2.72 -8.87 7.08
C ASP A 189 2.27 -7.55 7.72
N MET A 190 3.08 -6.50 7.57
CA MET A 190 2.79 -5.16 8.08
C MET A 190 1.51 -4.56 7.45
N VAL A 191 1.27 -4.77 6.15
CA VAL A 191 0.02 -4.37 5.46
C VAL A 191 -1.18 -4.99 6.14
N ARG A 192 -1.17 -6.32 6.33
CA ARG A 192 -2.30 -7.03 6.94
C ARG A 192 -2.52 -6.59 8.39
N LEU A 193 -1.46 -6.54 9.19
CA LEU A 193 -1.53 -6.07 10.57
C LEU A 193 -2.06 -4.65 10.66
N ALA A 194 -1.64 -3.75 9.75
CA ALA A 194 -2.15 -2.38 9.72
C ALA A 194 -3.65 -2.32 9.40
N LEU A 195 -4.11 -3.09 8.42
CA LEU A 195 -5.52 -3.16 8.06
C LEU A 195 -6.38 -3.72 9.20
N GLU A 196 -5.91 -4.78 9.87
CA GLU A 196 -6.62 -5.40 10.99
C GLU A 196 -6.65 -4.51 12.25
N ARG A 197 -5.76 -3.51 12.36
CA ARG A 197 -5.54 -2.75 13.62
C ARG A 197 -5.82 -1.24 13.52
N SER A 198 -6.33 -0.76 12.38
CA SER A 198 -6.52 0.69 12.17
C SER A 198 -7.94 1.10 11.80
N THR A 199 -8.32 2.31 12.19
CA THR A 199 -9.63 2.90 11.87
C THR A 199 -9.57 4.12 10.95
N SER A 200 -8.36 4.57 10.59
CA SER A 200 -8.12 5.68 9.66
C SER A 200 -6.74 5.55 9.01
N ALA A 201 -6.49 6.29 7.93
CA ALA A 201 -5.22 6.27 7.22
C ALA A 201 -4.06 6.75 8.11
N VAL A 202 -4.23 7.83 8.87
CA VAL A 202 -3.21 8.30 9.82
C VAL A 202 -2.94 7.27 10.92
N ASN A 203 -3.97 6.57 11.42
CA ASN A 203 -3.78 5.53 12.41
C ASN A 203 -3.07 4.30 11.82
N ALA A 204 -3.32 3.95 10.55
CA ALA A 204 -2.56 2.93 9.85
C ALA A 204 -1.07 3.29 9.70
N VAL A 205 -0.74 4.56 9.42
CA VAL A 205 0.67 5.04 9.46
C VAL A 205 1.28 4.79 10.83
N GLU A 206 0.58 5.13 11.92
CA GLU A 206 1.06 4.91 13.28
C GLU A 206 1.35 3.42 13.56
N VAL A 207 0.42 2.51 13.22
CA VAL A 207 0.69 1.08 13.47
C VAL A 207 1.81 0.55 12.58
N LEU A 208 1.90 0.94 11.30
CA LEU A 208 3.02 0.53 10.43
C LEU A 208 4.37 0.96 11.01
N THR A 209 4.48 2.21 11.47
CA THR A 209 5.72 2.70 12.08
C THR A 209 6.02 2.02 13.42
N GLY A 210 5.00 1.73 14.24
CA GLY A 210 5.15 0.99 15.48
C GLY A 210 5.60 -0.45 15.27
N LEU A 211 5.08 -1.12 14.24
CA LEU A 211 5.52 -2.46 13.83
C LEU A 211 6.97 -2.45 13.36
N LEU A 212 7.36 -1.44 12.55
CA LEU A 212 8.74 -1.30 12.08
C LEU A 212 9.70 -1.08 13.25
N GLU A 213 9.35 -0.21 14.19
CA GLU A 213 10.17 0.10 15.35
C GLU A 213 10.28 -1.08 16.33
N GLY A 214 9.20 -1.86 16.48
CA GLY A 214 9.14 -2.99 17.41
C GLY A 214 9.77 -4.28 16.88
N HIS A 215 9.65 -4.55 15.58
CA HIS A 215 10.01 -5.84 14.99
C HIS A 215 11.03 -5.74 13.85
N GLY A 216 11.26 -4.54 13.30
CA GLY A 216 12.04 -4.36 12.08
C GLY A 216 11.32 -4.90 10.85
N GLN A 217 12.05 -4.95 9.73
CA GLN A 217 11.62 -5.58 8.49
C GLN A 217 12.76 -6.41 7.91
N GLY A 218 12.45 -7.53 7.26
CA GLY A 218 13.45 -8.46 6.74
C GLY A 218 12.93 -9.89 6.54
N GLY A 219 13.77 -10.71 5.91
CA GLY A 219 13.45 -12.08 5.48
C GLY A 219 13.18 -12.17 3.98
N ALA A 220 13.16 -13.39 3.46
CA ALA A 220 12.93 -13.65 2.04
C ALA A 220 11.52 -13.19 1.60
N CYS A 221 11.45 -12.34 0.59
CA CYS A 221 10.21 -11.81 0.05
C CYS A 221 9.62 -12.67 -1.08
N SER A 222 10.24 -13.80 -1.40
CA SER A 222 9.84 -14.71 -2.49
C SER A 222 9.95 -16.17 -2.04
N GLU A 223 9.00 -17.00 -2.45
CA GLU A 223 9.02 -18.45 -2.21
C GLU A 223 10.13 -19.15 -3.01
N ASP A 224 10.39 -18.68 -4.24
CA ASP A 224 11.35 -19.29 -5.17
C ASP A 224 12.74 -18.62 -5.15
N GLU A 225 12.83 -17.39 -4.63
CA GLU A 225 14.08 -16.61 -4.59
C GLU A 225 14.44 -16.25 -3.14
N PRO A 226 15.15 -17.14 -2.41
CA PRO A 226 15.40 -16.98 -0.98
C PRO A 226 16.27 -15.76 -0.64
N ASP A 227 17.10 -15.29 -1.58
CA ASP A 227 17.96 -14.13 -1.39
C ASP A 227 17.23 -12.80 -1.67
N MET A 228 15.98 -12.83 -2.14
CA MET A 228 15.22 -11.62 -2.51
C MET A 228 14.72 -10.88 -1.26
N CYS A 229 15.45 -9.86 -0.82
CA CYS A 229 15.06 -8.96 0.25
C CYS A 229 14.99 -7.51 -0.22
N TYR A 230 14.04 -6.74 0.34
CA TYR A 230 13.87 -5.32 0.06
C TYR A 230 13.22 -4.61 1.25
N HIS A 231 13.36 -3.29 1.31
CA HIS A 231 12.57 -2.46 2.22
C HIS A 231 11.27 -2.05 1.57
N ASN A 232 10.33 -1.50 2.34
CA ASN A 232 8.97 -1.28 1.87
C ASN A 232 8.60 0.21 1.79
N SER A 233 7.87 0.57 0.74
CA SER A 233 7.04 1.77 0.68
C SER A 233 5.58 1.36 0.82
N PHE A 234 4.75 2.22 1.38
CA PHE A 234 3.32 1.99 1.56
C PHE A 234 2.52 3.19 1.06
N ILE A 235 1.47 2.93 0.28
CA ILE A 235 0.39 3.90 0.08
C ILE A 235 -0.76 3.49 0.99
N ILE A 236 -1.25 4.46 1.74
CA ILE A 236 -2.28 4.30 2.75
C ILE A 236 -3.36 5.34 2.45
N ALA A 237 -4.62 4.96 2.44
CA ALA A 237 -5.72 5.88 2.17
C ALA A 237 -6.96 5.52 2.97
N ASP A 238 -7.78 6.51 3.25
CA ASP A 238 -9.16 6.31 3.69
C ASP A 238 -10.10 7.21 2.86
N ALA A 239 -11.35 7.39 3.30
CA ALA A 239 -12.32 8.20 2.57
C ALA A 239 -11.99 9.71 2.52
N THR A 240 -11.03 10.17 3.33
CA THR A 240 -10.75 11.59 3.58
C THR A 240 -9.33 12.01 3.24
N GLU A 241 -8.36 11.13 3.41
CA GLU A 241 -6.94 11.45 3.26
C GLU A 241 -6.13 10.29 2.69
N ALA A 242 -4.90 10.58 2.26
CA ALA A 242 -3.94 9.57 1.85
C ALA A 242 -2.52 9.93 2.29
N TRP A 243 -1.70 8.91 2.45
CA TRP A 243 -0.34 9.00 2.94
C TRP A 243 0.59 8.11 2.12
N VAL A 244 1.82 8.58 1.95
CA VAL A 244 2.95 7.77 1.49
C VAL A 244 3.89 7.57 2.66
N LEU A 245 4.24 6.33 2.98
CA LEU A 245 5.21 5.96 4.01
C LEU A 245 6.34 5.17 3.37
N GLU A 246 7.54 5.73 3.38
CA GLU A 246 8.75 5.04 2.89
C GLU A 246 9.64 4.61 4.06
N THR A 247 10.27 3.45 3.92
CA THR A 247 11.14 2.88 4.94
C THR A 247 12.53 2.56 4.39
N ALA A 248 13.54 2.60 5.25
CA ALA A 248 14.89 2.17 4.97
C ALA A 248 15.53 1.59 6.24
N GLY A 249 15.64 0.26 6.31
CA GLY A 249 15.92 -0.44 7.57
C GLY A 249 14.87 -0.08 8.62
N GLN A 250 15.30 0.45 9.76
CA GLN A 250 14.42 0.94 10.83
C GLN A 250 13.99 2.42 10.68
N TYR A 251 14.51 3.13 9.67
CA TYR A 251 14.16 4.52 9.43
C TYR A 251 12.89 4.61 8.59
N TRP A 252 12.10 5.66 8.82
CA TRP A 252 10.89 5.90 8.04
C TRP A 252 10.63 7.39 7.85
N ALA A 253 9.89 7.73 6.78
CA ALA A 253 9.36 9.05 6.53
C ALA A 253 7.94 8.94 5.96
N ALA A 254 7.03 9.78 6.46
CA ALA A 254 5.65 9.81 6.02
C ALA A 254 5.28 11.18 5.42
N GLU A 255 4.56 11.18 4.31
CA GLU A 255 4.03 12.39 3.66
C GLU A 255 2.50 12.30 3.53
N HIS A 256 1.82 13.33 4.05
CA HIS A 256 0.38 13.51 3.87
C HIS A 256 0.09 14.16 2.51
N ILE A 257 -0.78 13.52 1.73
CA ILE A 257 -1.22 13.99 0.42
C ILE A 257 -2.38 14.98 0.59
N LYS A 258 -2.13 16.27 0.35
CA LYS A 258 -3.05 17.35 0.78
C LYS A 258 -4.08 17.83 -0.23
N SER A 259 -3.90 17.60 -1.54
CA SER A 259 -4.81 18.07 -2.60
C SER A 259 -4.31 17.72 -4.01
N GLU A 260 -3.84 16.49 -4.23
CA GLU A 260 -3.33 16.03 -5.52
C GLU A 260 -3.57 14.51 -5.67
N SER A 261 -3.54 13.99 -6.89
CA SER A 261 -3.44 12.54 -7.13
C SER A 261 -1.99 12.13 -7.00
N VAL A 262 -1.71 11.08 -6.23
CA VAL A 262 -0.35 10.55 -6.09
C VAL A 262 -0.29 9.18 -6.73
N THR A 263 0.72 9.00 -7.57
CA THR A 263 1.08 7.69 -8.11
C THR A 263 2.54 7.47 -7.77
N ILE A 264 2.82 6.37 -7.08
CA ILE A 264 4.17 5.86 -6.94
C ILE A 264 4.38 4.91 -8.10
N TYR A 265 5.31 5.29 -8.98
CA TYR A 265 5.85 4.41 -10.01
C TYR A 265 7.21 3.94 -9.53
N LEU A 266 7.39 2.64 -9.37
CA LEU A 266 8.71 2.05 -9.17
C LEU A 266 9.02 1.24 -10.43
N MET A 267 9.97 1.75 -11.22
CA MET A 267 10.52 1.08 -12.41
C MET A 267 11.67 0.15 -12.04
#